data_AF-A0A1V5JAM3-F1
#
_entry.id   AF-A0A1V5JAM3-F1
#
_cell.length_a   1.000
_cell.length_b   1.000
_cell.length_c   1.000
_cell.angle_alpha   90.00
_cell.angle_beta   90.00
_cell.angle_gamma   90.00
#
_symmetry.space_group_name_H-M   'P 1'
#
loop_
_entity.id
_entity.type
_entity.pdbx_description
1 polymer ?
#
loop_
_entity_poly.entity_id
_entity_poly.type
_entity_poly.pdbx_seq_one_letter_code
_entity_poly.pdbx_strand_id
1 'polypeptide(L)'
;MKVSEFLLYIDAERKGRTLSFDPIKLADGVIATSTLVEYHAMPIVLKDNYQRIVPEQKVADILYNINQSNIRPSELKSADIQALKDYIALVMENERMEVKGVTNSSYASPDGPLALNERLSVERGKAADRYLKREYGKIPELADLFASQTTAEDWEGFKTLVQESSIADKELILRVLSMYQDPVVREQEIKNMATAYEALADQVLPKLRRSKLIVDVNLIGLSDEEILAAIKDDPSVLSLEQLLYAATLTNDTKDMLKYYEMAAEKDPKCYRAWNNIGWTYLQMGKADDAMVALEKAKALKNDDNVKNNMGFAALLKGDISAASEYFNSMSAATPESKFGLGTIAIHEGKYDQAVNLLSDTPTMNLALAQLLKGDINKAKMTMDAVEPCKCGAPSYLKAVIAARLDNKDGVINGLREAFGYNAKWKNYALTDLEFAKYFTDDAFIAVTK
;
A
#
# COMPACT_ATOMS: atom_id res chain seq x y z
N MET A 1 -34.85 -15.44 -21.49
CA MET A 1 -36.32 -15.53 -21.42
C MET A 1 -36.63 -16.48 -20.26
N LYS A 2 -37.15 -15.99 -19.13
CA LYS A 2 -37.37 -16.81 -17.92
C LYS A 2 -38.83 -17.19 -17.71
N VAL A 3 -39.76 -16.57 -18.45
CA VAL A 3 -41.10 -17.09 -18.70
C VAL A 3 -41.07 -17.79 -20.06
N SER A 4 -41.07 -19.11 -20.04
CA SER A 4 -41.09 -19.97 -21.23
C SER A 4 -41.76 -21.28 -20.85
N GLU A 5 -42.57 -21.87 -21.70
CA GLU A 5 -43.16 -23.17 -21.36
C GLU A 5 -42.20 -24.29 -21.78
N PHE A 6 -41.83 -25.16 -20.84
CA PHE A 6 -41.16 -26.41 -21.18
C PHE A 6 -42.23 -27.40 -21.61
N LEU A 7 -42.34 -27.65 -22.92
CA LEU A 7 -43.37 -28.50 -23.51
C LEU A 7 -42.76 -29.83 -23.97
N LEU A 8 -43.42 -30.93 -23.63
CA LEU A 8 -43.15 -32.26 -24.16
C LEU A 8 -43.99 -32.49 -25.41
N TYR A 9 -43.33 -32.61 -26.54
CA TYR A 9 -43.94 -33.04 -27.80
C TYR A 9 -43.82 -34.56 -27.91
N ILE A 10 -44.93 -35.23 -28.25
CA ILE A 10 -44.97 -36.68 -28.42
C ILE A 10 -45.42 -36.97 -29.86
N ASP A 11 -44.66 -37.81 -30.56
CA ASP A 11 -45.02 -38.34 -31.88
C ASP A 11 -45.10 -39.88 -31.79
N ALA A 12 -46.18 -40.46 -32.30
CA ALA A 12 -46.29 -41.90 -32.50
C ALA A 12 -46.22 -42.26 -33.98
N GLU A 13 -45.32 -43.17 -34.34
CA GLU A 13 -45.19 -43.66 -35.71
C GLU A 13 -45.65 -45.12 -35.83
N ARG A 14 -46.46 -45.42 -36.86
CA ARG A 14 -46.84 -46.79 -37.22
C ARG A 14 -47.01 -46.95 -38.73
N LYS A 15 -46.27 -47.90 -39.31
CA LYS A 15 -46.29 -48.24 -40.77
C LYS A 15 -46.12 -47.00 -41.67
N GLY A 16 -45.16 -46.12 -41.35
CA GLY A 16 -44.86 -44.92 -42.14
C GLY A 16 -45.90 -43.79 -42.01
N ARG A 17 -46.78 -43.84 -41.00
CA ARG A 17 -47.68 -42.74 -40.63
C ARG A 17 -47.31 -42.25 -39.23
N THR A 18 -47.10 -40.94 -39.10
CA THR A 18 -46.84 -40.27 -37.82
C THR A 18 -48.10 -39.56 -37.34
N LEU A 19 -48.42 -39.72 -36.06
CA LEU A 19 -49.43 -38.96 -35.35
C LEU A 19 -48.73 -38.13 -34.27
N SER A 20 -48.79 -36.81 -34.39
CA SER A 20 -48.35 -35.89 -33.35
C SER A 20 -49.46 -35.67 -32.34
N PHE A 21 -49.13 -35.73 -31.06
CA PHE A 21 -50.04 -35.41 -29.95
C PHE A 21 -49.92 -33.94 -29.56
N ASP A 22 -50.96 -33.43 -28.89
CA ASP A 22 -50.91 -32.10 -28.30
C ASP A 22 -49.75 -32.00 -27.29
N PRO A 23 -48.99 -30.88 -27.28
CA PRO A 23 -47.86 -30.73 -26.37
C PRO A 23 -48.30 -30.74 -24.91
N ILE A 24 -47.58 -31.48 -24.06
CA ILE A 24 -47.81 -31.53 -22.62
C ILE A 24 -46.89 -30.51 -21.96
N LYS A 25 -47.45 -29.53 -21.23
CA LYS A 25 -46.62 -28.61 -20.45
C LYS A 25 -46.01 -29.31 -19.23
N LEU A 26 -44.69 -29.31 -19.15
CA LEU A 26 -43.90 -29.92 -18.09
C LEU A 26 -43.46 -28.91 -17.02
N ALA A 27 -43.17 -27.66 -17.39
CA ALA A 27 -42.76 -26.63 -16.45
C ALA A 27 -43.00 -25.21 -16.99
N ASP A 28 -43.19 -24.27 -16.07
CA ASP A 28 -43.20 -22.83 -16.35
C ASP A 28 -41.82 -22.26 -16.06
N GLY A 29 -41.08 -21.97 -17.13
CA GLY A 29 -39.81 -21.25 -17.19
C GLY A 29 -38.68 -21.77 -16.30
N VAL A 30 -37.72 -20.90 -15.98
CA VAL A 30 -36.54 -21.25 -15.17
C VAL A 30 -36.27 -20.19 -14.12
N ILE A 31 -36.16 -20.60 -12.86
CA ILE A 31 -35.62 -19.78 -11.77
C ILE A 31 -34.12 -19.66 -11.98
N ALA A 32 -33.67 -18.50 -12.45
CA ALA A 32 -32.28 -18.24 -12.78
C ALA A 32 -31.68 -17.19 -11.83
N THR A 33 -31.91 -17.36 -10.55
CA THR A 33 -31.44 -16.46 -9.47
C THR A 33 -29.91 -16.43 -9.39
N SER A 34 -29.26 -17.54 -9.78
CA SER A 34 -27.80 -17.62 -9.90
C SER A 34 -27.21 -16.61 -10.90
N THR A 35 -27.98 -16.11 -11.86
CA THR A 35 -27.51 -15.09 -12.81
C THR A 35 -27.46 -13.69 -12.19
N LEU A 36 -27.86 -13.52 -10.93
CA LEU A 36 -27.67 -12.29 -10.17
C LEU A 36 -26.24 -12.15 -9.61
N VAL A 37 -25.37 -13.14 -9.82
CA VAL A 37 -23.97 -13.06 -9.39
C VAL A 37 -23.29 -11.83 -10.00
N GLU A 38 -22.60 -11.06 -9.17
CA GLU A 38 -21.90 -9.85 -9.60
C GLU A 38 -20.43 -10.16 -9.90
N TYR A 39 -19.95 -9.69 -11.04
CA TYR A 39 -18.55 -9.81 -11.48
C TYR A 39 -17.77 -8.51 -11.25
N HIS A 40 -18.13 -7.72 -10.24
CA HIS A 40 -17.44 -6.47 -9.98
C HIS A 40 -15.96 -6.75 -9.68
N ALA A 41 -15.09 -5.98 -10.33
CA ALA A 41 -13.66 -6.12 -10.12
C ALA A 41 -13.27 -5.52 -8.77
N MET A 42 -12.41 -6.21 -8.01
CA MET A 42 -11.68 -5.64 -6.88
C MET A 42 -10.19 -5.57 -7.19
N PRO A 43 -9.79 -4.69 -8.11
CA PRO A 43 -8.40 -4.59 -8.50
C PRO A 43 -7.60 -3.85 -7.42
N ILE A 44 -6.32 -4.21 -7.30
CA ILE A 44 -5.37 -3.68 -6.32
C ILE A 44 -4.40 -2.72 -7.02
N VAL A 45 -4.35 -1.48 -6.53
CA VAL A 45 -3.38 -0.47 -6.97
C VAL A 45 -2.08 -0.65 -6.18
N LEU A 46 -0.94 -0.51 -6.84
CA LEU A 46 0.38 -0.53 -6.19
C LEU A 46 0.80 0.89 -5.84
N LYS A 47 1.22 1.09 -4.59
CA LYS A 47 1.55 2.41 -4.05
C LYS A 47 2.81 3.00 -4.68
N ASP A 48 2.82 4.33 -4.78
CA ASP A 48 4.04 5.10 -4.93
C ASP A 48 4.87 5.08 -3.62
N ASN A 49 6.10 5.56 -3.71
CA ASN A 49 7.01 5.80 -2.60
C ASN A 49 7.31 7.30 -2.46
N TYR A 50 6.43 8.18 -2.92
CA TYR A 50 6.66 9.62 -2.85
C TYR A 50 6.62 10.07 -1.39
N GLN A 51 7.71 10.70 -0.95
CA GLN A 51 7.80 11.31 0.37
C GLN A 51 7.87 12.81 0.19
N ARG A 52 6.87 13.52 0.69
CA ARG A 52 6.87 15.00 0.65
C ARG A 52 7.94 15.59 1.55
N ILE A 53 8.30 14.89 2.61
CA ILE A 53 9.36 15.31 3.54
C ILE A 53 10.38 14.19 3.58
N VAL A 54 11.60 14.48 3.12
CA VAL A 54 12.75 13.58 3.19
C VAL A 54 13.72 14.14 4.22
N PRO A 55 13.87 13.49 5.38
CA PRO A 55 14.86 13.88 6.37
C PRO A 55 16.28 13.57 5.87
N GLU A 56 17.16 14.56 5.98
CA GLU A 56 18.59 14.46 5.67
C GLU A 56 19.43 14.96 6.85
N GLN A 57 20.64 14.44 6.96
CA GLN A 57 21.59 14.85 7.98
C GLN A 57 22.94 15.20 7.36
N LYS A 58 23.47 16.36 7.73
CA LYS A 58 24.88 16.70 7.49
C LYS A 58 25.65 16.67 8.79
N VAL A 59 26.78 15.98 8.77
CA VAL A 59 27.63 15.76 9.93
C VAL A 59 29.02 16.31 9.66
N ALA A 60 29.62 16.95 10.66
CA ALA A 60 31.05 17.24 10.68
C ALA A 60 31.64 17.03 12.08
N ASP A 61 32.88 16.55 12.13
CA ASP A 61 33.61 16.34 13.37
C ASP A 61 34.63 17.47 13.60
N ILE A 62 34.68 17.98 14.83
CA ILE A 62 35.80 18.78 15.34
C ILE A 62 36.66 17.88 16.20
N LEU A 63 37.93 17.68 15.81
CA LEU A 63 38.83 16.81 16.54
C LEU A 63 39.66 17.56 17.59
N TYR A 64 39.96 16.88 18.69
CA TYR A 64 40.74 17.41 19.79
C TYR A 64 42.01 16.60 20.03
N ASN A 65 43.05 17.28 20.54
CA ASN A 65 44.22 16.58 21.04
C ASN A 65 43.90 15.81 22.32
N ILE A 66 44.77 14.85 22.66
CA ILE A 66 44.70 14.13 23.92
C ILE A 66 44.65 15.11 25.10
N ASN A 67 43.75 14.86 26.05
CA ASN A 67 43.55 15.66 27.27
C ASN A 67 43.25 17.16 27.04
N GLN A 68 42.84 17.57 25.84
CA GLN A 68 42.50 18.96 25.50
C GLN A 68 41.03 19.11 25.09
N SER A 69 40.48 20.30 25.35
CA SER A 69 39.11 20.70 24.95
C SER A 69 39.07 21.97 24.10
N ASN A 70 40.22 22.61 23.85
CA ASN A 70 40.31 23.77 22.98
C ASN A 70 40.27 23.37 21.50
N ILE A 71 39.43 24.06 20.72
CA ILE A 71 39.36 23.87 19.27
C ILE A 71 40.54 24.59 18.63
N ARG A 72 41.33 23.87 17.81
CA ARG A 72 42.44 24.49 17.07
C ARG A 72 41.91 25.25 15.85
N PRO A 73 42.54 26.37 15.45
CA PRO A 73 42.16 27.08 14.22
C PRO A 73 42.23 26.23 12.95
N SER A 74 43.10 25.22 12.91
CA SER A 74 43.20 24.28 11.79
C SER A 74 41.97 23.38 11.65
N GLU A 75 41.34 22.99 12.77
CA GLU A 75 40.12 22.15 12.75
C GLU A 75 38.94 22.91 12.18
N LEU A 76 38.85 24.21 12.44
CA LEU A 76 37.81 25.07 11.87
C LEU A 76 37.95 25.29 10.35
N LYS A 77 39.06 24.81 9.76
CA LYS A 77 39.36 24.83 8.33
C LYS A 77 39.42 23.42 7.73
N SER A 78 39.03 22.39 8.49
CA SER A 78 39.00 21.02 7.98
C SER A 78 37.98 20.90 6.85
N ALA A 79 38.17 19.91 5.97
CA ALA A 79 37.25 19.65 4.87
C ALA A 79 35.82 19.38 5.38
N ASP A 80 35.68 18.66 6.49
CA ASP A 80 34.38 18.33 7.07
C ASP A 80 33.63 19.59 7.56
N ILE A 81 34.33 20.49 8.25
CA ILE A 81 33.73 21.74 8.72
C ILE A 81 33.39 22.68 7.57
N GLN A 82 34.23 22.73 6.53
CA GLN A 82 33.92 23.52 5.33
C GLN A 82 32.68 22.94 4.61
N ALA A 83 32.61 21.61 4.46
CA ALA A 83 31.46 20.96 3.84
C ALA A 83 30.16 21.16 4.63
N LEU A 84 30.23 21.26 5.96
CA LEU A 84 29.07 21.62 6.79
C LEU A 84 28.66 23.08 6.59
N LYS A 85 29.63 24.01 6.53
CA LYS A 85 29.37 25.43 6.25
C LYS A 85 28.68 25.62 4.90
N ASP A 86 29.22 24.99 3.86
CA ASP A 86 28.68 25.07 2.51
C ASP A 86 27.27 24.48 2.45
N TYR A 87 27.02 23.37 3.17
CA TYR A 87 25.70 22.76 3.26
C TYR A 87 24.69 23.65 3.99
N ILE A 88 25.05 24.24 5.13
CA ILE A 88 24.16 25.18 5.84
C ILE A 88 23.84 26.39 4.95
N ALA A 89 24.83 26.94 4.23
CA ALA A 89 24.59 28.03 3.29
C ALA A 89 23.59 27.64 2.19
N LEU A 90 23.77 26.46 1.58
CA LEU A 90 22.85 25.91 0.58
C LEU A 90 21.42 25.77 1.13
N VAL A 91 21.28 25.25 2.35
CA VAL A 91 19.98 25.05 2.98
C VAL A 91 19.27 26.38 3.25
N MET A 92 20.00 27.39 3.74
CA MET A 92 19.43 28.71 4.04
C MET A 92 19.00 29.47 2.77
N GLU A 93 19.57 29.15 1.61
CA GLU A 93 19.19 29.75 0.32
C GLU A 93 18.09 28.97 -0.40
N ASN A 94 17.78 27.74 0.02
CA ASN A 94 16.83 26.87 -0.65
C ASN A 94 15.49 26.82 0.10
N GLU A 95 14.44 27.40 -0.49
CA GLU A 95 13.09 27.44 0.08
C GLU A 95 12.47 26.06 0.34
N ARG A 96 13.01 24.99 -0.28
CA ARG A 96 12.57 23.61 -0.07
C ARG A 96 13.38 22.87 0.97
N MET A 97 14.33 23.50 1.66
CA MET A 97 15.09 22.88 2.72
C MET A 97 14.82 23.59 4.04
N GLU A 98 14.34 22.84 5.04
CA GLU A 98 14.03 23.37 6.36
C GLU A 98 14.97 22.75 7.39
N VAL A 99 15.79 23.57 8.06
CA VAL A 99 16.58 23.09 9.20
C VAL A 99 15.63 22.75 10.36
N LYS A 100 15.73 21.52 10.87
CA LYS A 100 14.94 21.05 12.03
C LYS A 100 15.74 21.02 13.32
N GLY A 101 17.07 20.91 13.21
CA GLY A 101 17.92 20.80 14.38
C GLY A 101 19.39 21.07 14.04
N VAL A 102 20.08 21.70 14.97
CA VAL A 102 21.54 21.80 14.95
C VAL A 102 22.04 21.25 16.28
N THR A 103 22.55 20.03 16.25
CA THR A 103 22.96 19.29 17.45
C THR A 103 24.48 19.23 17.54
N ASN A 104 25.01 19.62 18.69
CA ASN A 104 26.39 19.33 19.07
C ASN A 104 26.41 18.11 20.00
N SER A 105 27.01 17.01 19.56
CA SER A 105 27.23 15.82 20.37
C SER A 105 28.71 15.66 20.67
N SER A 106 29.12 15.86 21.93
CA SER A 106 30.54 15.94 22.32
C SER A 106 31.00 14.78 23.17
N TYR A 107 32.24 14.34 22.91
CA TYR A 107 32.80 13.08 23.41
C TYR A 107 34.24 13.21 23.92
N ALA A 108 34.61 12.28 24.81
CA ALA A 108 36.00 11.91 25.03
C ALA A 108 36.29 10.49 24.54
N SER A 109 37.57 10.23 24.29
CA SER A 109 38.06 8.90 23.93
C SER A 109 38.23 8.06 25.20
N PRO A 110 37.99 6.74 25.14
CA PRO A 110 38.20 5.84 26.27
C PRO A 110 39.71 5.49 26.42
N ASP A 111 40.53 6.49 26.69
CA ASP A 111 41.99 6.36 26.84
C ASP A 111 42.55 7.03 28.11
N GLY A 112 41.67 7.45 29.01
CA GLY A 112 41.99 8.11 30.27
C GLY A 112 40.93 7.80 31.34
N PRO A 113 41.16 8.18 32.61
CA PRO A 113 40.20 7.90 33.67
C PRO A 113 38.80 8.44 33.36
N LEU A 114 37.75 7.66 33.64
CA LEU A 114 36.36 8.02 33.32
C LEU A 114 35.97 9.43 33.79
N ALA A 115 36.33 9.80 35.02
CA ALA A 115 36.05 11.13 35.57
C ALA A 115 36.73 12.28 34.79
N LEU A 116 37.90 12.01 34.19
CA LEU A 116 38.57 12.96 33.29
C LEU A 116 37.80 13.06 31.97
N ASN A 117 37.37 11.93 31.41
CA ASN A 117 36.64 11.86 30.14
C ASN A 117 35.27 12.54 30.23
N GLU A 118 34.54 12.34 31.33
CA GLU A 118 33.31 13.08 31.66
C GLU A 118 33.52 14.59 31.66
N ARG A 119 34.59 15.06 32.32
CA ARG A 119 34.91 16.49 32.34
C ARG A 119 35.31 17.01 30.95
N LEU A 120 36.13 16.26 30.22
CA LEU A 120 36.62 16.66 28.89
C LEU A 120 35.50 16.73 27.87
N SER A 121 34.58 15.77 27.86
CA SER A 121 33.44 15.76 26.94
C SER A 121 32.54 16.98 27.17
N VAL A 122 32.29 17.37 28.42
CA VAL A 122 31.54 18.59 28.77
C VAL A 122 32.25 19.85 28.30
N GLU A 123 33.55 19.98 28.57
CA GLU A 123 34.31 21.17 28.17
C GLU A 123 34.47 21.30 26.64
N ARG A 124 34.57 20.18 25.93
CA ARG A 124 34.52 20.12 24.46
C ARG A 124 33.14 20.54 23.94
N GLY A 125 32.08 20.07 24.59
CA GLY A 125 30.70 20.52 24.34
C GLY A 125 30.59 22.04 24.38
N LYS A 126 31.00 22.65 25.49
CA LYS A 126 31.00 24.10 25.65
C LYS A 126 31.86 24.83 24.60
N ALA A 127 32.98 24.24 24.19
CA ALA A 127 33.84 24.83 23.17
C ALA A 127 33.16 24.84 21.79
N ALA A 128 32.56 23.71 21.39
CA ALA A 128 31.81 23.60 20.16
C ALA A 128 30.53 24.46 20.17
N ASP A 129 29.84 24.58 21.30
CA ASP A 129 28.68 25.46 21.43
C ASP A 129 29.06 26.94 21.24
N ARG A 130 30.18 27.37 21.83
CA ARG A 130 30.71 28.73 21.62
C ARG A 130 31.03 28.99 20.15
N TYR A 131 31.57 27.98 19.46
CA TYR A 131 31.81 28.05 18.03
C TYR A 131 30.50 28.21 17.26
N LEU A 132 29.52 27.31 17.44
CA LEU A 132 28.22 27.38 16.77
C LEU A 132 27.50 28.71 17.02
N LYS A 133 27.46 29.18 18.27
CA LYS A 133 26.85 30.47 18.63
C LYS A 133 27.54 31.65 17.97
N ARG A 134 28.87 31.61 17.80
CA ARG A 134 29.60 32.68 17.13
C ARG A 134 29.32 32.71 15.63
N GLU A 135 29.30 31.55 14.98
CA GLU A 135 29.12 31.46 13.53
C GLU A 135 27.66 31.69 13.13
N TYR A 136 26.72 31.07 13.85
CA TYR A 136 25.32 30.96 13.42
C TYR A 136 24.32 31.57 14.41
N GLY A 137 24.74 31.97 15.62
CA GLY A 137 23.83 32.49 16.65
C GLY A 137 23.19 33.85 16.36
N LYS A 138 23.57 34.50 15.25
CA LYS A 138 22.91 35.71 14.74
C LYS A 138 21.81 35.41 13.72
N ILE A 139 21.64 34.14 13.33
CA ILE A 139 20.60 33.65 12.42
C ILE A 139 19.48 33.12 13.30
N PRO A 140 18.40 33.88 13.52
CA PRO A 140 17.34 33.50 14.46
C PRO A 140 16.77 32.11 14.17
N GLU A 141 16.62 31.76 12.89
CA GLU A 141 16.08 30.49 12.41
C GLU A 141 16.92 29.28 12.86
N LEU A 142 18.22 29.47 13.06
CA LEU A 142 19.13 28.41 13.53
C LEU A 142 19.35 28.47 15.04
N ALA A 143 19.42 29.68 15.61
CA ALA A 143 19.77 29.88 17.01
C ALA A 143 18.80 29.18 17.98
N ASP A 144 17.50 29.16 17.62
CA ASP A 144 16.46 28.52 18.42
C ASP A 144 16.47 26.98 18.31
N LEU A 145 17.22 26.43 17.35
CA LEU A 145 17.31 24.99 17.06
C LEU A 145 18.58 24.34 17.64
N PHE A 146 19.38 25.09 18.40
CA PHE A 146 20.63 24.58 18.98
C PHE A 146 20.37 23.64 20.14
N ALA A 147 20.79 22.39 19.98
CA ALA A 147 20.82 21.40 21.02
C ALA A 147 22.26 20.95 21.29
N SER A 148 22.56 20.64 22.54
CA SER A 148 23.85 20.12 22.95
C SER A 148 23.66 18.87 23.80
N GLN A 149 24.42 17.83 23.50
CA GLN A 149 24.49 16.64 24.33
C GLN A 149 25.95 16.24 24.53
N THR A 150 26.20 15.53 25.61
CA THR A 150 27.54 15.12 26.01
C THR A 150 27.53 13.67 26.45
N THR A 151 28.48 12.90 25.96
CA THR A 151 28.70 11.52 26.37
C THR A 151 30.16 11.38 26.75
N ALA A 152 30.44 10.80 27.93
CA ALA A 152 31.81 10.66 28.42
C ALA A 152 32.69 9.91 27.41
N GLU A 153 32.26 8.73 26.99
CA GLU A 153 33.00 7.86 26.08
C GLU A 153 32.06 7.31 25.00
N ASP A 154 32.40 7.55 23.73
CA ASP A 154 31.63 7.06 22.57
C ASP A 154 31.96 5.59 22.28
N TRP A 155 31.44 4.67 23.09
CA TRP A 155 31.72 3.24 22.93
C TRP A 155 31.12 2.64 21.65
N GLU A 156 29.98 3.15 21.16
CA GLU A 156 29.40 2.72 19.88
C GLU A 156 30.21 3.25 18.69
N GLY A 157 30.66 4.51 18.75
CA GLY A 157 31.61 5.04 17.77
C GLY A 157 32.95 4.31 17.79
N PHE A 158 33.46 3.96 18.98
CA PHE A 158 34.68 3.15 19.12
C PHE A 158 34.52 1.79 18.42
N LYS A 159 33.40 1.09 18.69
CA LYS A 159 33.08 -0.18 18.04
C LYS A 159 33.06 -0.05 16.52
N THR A 160 32.37 0.96 15.99
CA THR A 160 32.24 1.22 14.55
C THR A 160 33.62 1.43 13.90
N LEU A 161 34.44 2.31 14.48
CA LEU A 161 35.78 2.60 13.98
C LEU A 161 36.71 1.37 14.05
N VAL A 162 36.58 0.53 15.08
CA VAL A 162 37.34 -0.72 15.17
C VAL A 162 36.91 -1.71 14.09
N GLN A 163 35.61 -1.86 13.82
CA GLN A 163 35.09 -2.74 12.76
C GLN A 163 35.65 -2.35 11.39
N GLU A 164 35.67 -1.06 11.08
CA GLU A 164 36.16 -0.49 9.83
C GLU A 164 37.70 -0.49 9.73
N SER A 165 38.41 -0.63 10.84
CA SER A 165 39.87 -0.62 10.87
C SER A 165 40.51 -1.89 10.29
N SER A 166 41.80 -1.77 9.99
CA SER A 166 42.69 -2.87 9.60
C SER A 166 43.54 -3.40 10.76
N ILE A 167 43.13 -3.17 12.01
CA ILE A 167 43.87 -3.63 13.19
C ILE A 167 43.84 -5.16 13.25
N ALA A 168 45.01 -5.79 13.42
CA ALA A 168 45.17 -7.25 13.38
C ALA A 168 44.27 -7.98 14.40
N ASP A 169 44.19 -7.47 15.63
CA ASP A 169 43.43 -8.07 16.73
C ASP A 169 42.03 -7.46 16.93
N LYS A 170 41.45 -6.85 15.88
CA LYS A 170 40.15 -6.17 16.01
C LYS A 170 39.02 -7.08 16.50
N GLU A 171 39.00 -8.35 16.11
CA GLU A 171 37.99 -9.31 16.57
C GLU A 171 38.05 -9.58 18.08
N LEU A 172 39.25 -9.54 18.66
CA LEU A 172 39.43 -9.68 20.10
C LEU A 172 38.91 -8.44 20.84
N ILE A 173 39.17 -7.25 20.31
CA ILE A 173 38.65 -5.98 20.84
C ILE A 173 37.11 -5.97 20.79
N LEU A 174 36.51 -6.36 19.67
CA LEU A 174 35.04 -6.43 19.51
C LEU A 174 34.40 -7.44 20.48
N ARG A 175 35.09 -8.55 20.75
CA ARG A 175 34.65 -9.53 21.76
C ARG A 175 34.63 -8.91 23.16
N VAL A 176 35.67 -8.17 23.55
CA VAL A 176 35.71 -7.47 24.84
C VAL A 176 34.55 -6.48 24.97
N LEU A 177 34.27 -5.71 23.92
CA LEU A 177 33.12 -4.78 23.91
C LEU A 177 31.78 -5.50 24.11
N SER A 178 31.62 -6.71 23.58
CA SER A 178 30.40 -7.51 23.76
C SER A 178 30.30 -8.15 25.15
N MET A 179 31.44 -8.53 25.73
CA MET A 179 31.53 -9.30 26.96
C MET A 179 31.39 -8.42 28.21
N TYR A 180 31.94 -7.22 28.19
CA TYR A 180 31.96 -6.31 29.32
C TYR A 180 31.13 -5.07 29.05
N GLN A 181 30.12 -4.84 29.90
CA GLN A 181 29.26 -3.64 29.85
C GLN A 181 29.82 -2.48 30.67
N ASP A 182 30.60 -2.76 31.72
CA ASP A 182 31.24 -1.73 32.53
C ASP A 182 32.36 -1.02 31.74
N PRO A 183 32.32 0.32 31.61
CA PRO A 183 33.25 1.09 30.80
C PRO A 183 34.70 1.01 31.30
N VAL A 184 34.90 0.95 32.63
CA VAL A 184 36.23 0.87 33.23
C VAL A 184 36.84 -0.50 32.99
N VAL A 185 36.04 -1.56 33.13
CA VAL A 185 36.52 -2.93 32.89
C VAL A 185 36.89 -3.12 31.42
N ARG A 186 36.04 -2.70 30.47
CA ARG A 186 36.37 -2.84 29.04
C ARG A 186 37.62 -2.04 28.64
N GLU A 187 37.78 -0.82 29.17
CA GLU A 187 38.95 0.01 28.88
C GLU A 187 40.23 -0.69 29.36
N GLN A 188 40.20 -1.24 30.58
CA GLN A 188 41.33 -1.96 31.15
C GLN A 188 41.68 -3.21 30.32
N GLU A 189 40.69 -4.03 29.95
CA GLU A 189 40.92 -5.22 29.13
C GLU A 189 41.48 -4.88 27.74
N ILE A 190 41.01 -3.79 27.12
CA ILE A 190 41.54 -3.30 25.84
C ILE A 190 42.99 -2.80 26.01
N LYS A 191 43.30 -2.08 27.10
CA LYS A 191 44.66 -1.59 27.39
C LYS A 191 45.65 -2.72 27.68
N ASN A 192 45.19 -3.85 28.20
CA ASN A 192 46.04 -5.02 28.43
C ASN A 192 46.54 -5.66 27.12
N MET A 193 45.93 -5.35 25.97
CA MET A 193 46.34 -5.83 24.65
C MET A 193 47.37 -4.91 24.01
N ALA A 194 48.61 -4.88 24.52
CA ALA A 194 49.63 -3.86 24.20
C ALA A 194 49.74 -3.51 22.69
N THR A 195 50.00 -4.47 21.81
CA THR A 195 50.15 -4.24 20.36
C THR A 195 48.87 -3.71 19.70
N ALA A 196 47.72 -4.26 20.10
CA ALA A 196 46.43 -3.83 19.59
C ALA A 196 46.08 -2.41 20.08
N TYR A 197 46.43 -2.09 21.33
CA TYR A 197 46.23 -0.79 21.93
C TYR A 197 47.10 0.29 21.29
N GLU A 198 48.36 0.00 20.94
CA GLU A 198 49.21 0.92 20.18
C GLU A 198 48.57 1.29 18.83
N ALA A 199 48.05 0.29 18.11
CA ALA A 199 47.33 0.54 16.86
C ALA A 199 46.03 1.34 17.06
N LEU A 200 45.29 1.08 18.14
CA LEU A 200 44.11 1.87 18.52
C LEU A 200 44.47 3.32 18.85
N ALA A 201 45.55 3.54 19.60
CA ALA A 201 46.03 4.86 20.01
C ALA A 201 46.46 5.74 18.83
N ASP A 202 46.94 5.12 17.75
CA ASP A 202 47.31 5.80 16.52
C ASP A 202 46.11 6.02 15.58
N GLN A 203 45.29 4.99 15.37
CA GLN A 203 44.32 4.98 14.25
C GLN A 203 42.87 5.31 14.65
N VAL A 204 42.48 5.03 15.90
CA VAL A 204 41.08 5.03 16.36
C VAL A 204 40.82 6.09 17.43
N LEU A 205 41.57 6.05 18.54
CA LEU A 205 41.37 6.94 19.68
C LEU A 205 41.45 8.44 19.31
N PRO A 206 42.35 8.90 18.41
CA PRO A 206 42.36 10.29 17.99
C PRO A 206 41.04 10.75 17.32
N LYS A 207 40.36 9.86 16.60
CA LYS A 207 39.08 10.16 15.91
C LYS A 207 37.89 10.23 16.89
N LEU A 208 38.02 9.63 18.07
CA LEU A 208 36.98 9.65 19.12
C LEU A 208 37.05 10.87 20.04
N ARG A 209 38.17 11.60 19.99
CA ARG A 209 38.31 12.88 20.68
C ARG A 209 37.60 13.95 19.87
N ARG A 210 36.27 13.99 19.89
CA ARG A 210 35.51 14.82 18.96
C ARG A 210 34.27 15.50 19.53
N SER A 211 33.87 16.56 18.85
CA SER A 211 32.53 17.13 18.88
C SER A 211 31.91 16.92 17.51
N LYS A 212 30.83 16.15 17.45
CA LYS A 212 30.06 15.85 16.24
C LYS A 212 28.97 16.90 16.10
N LEU A 213 29.08 17.73 15.08
CA LEU A 213 28.07 18.71 14.70
C LEU A 213 27.13 18.05 13.70
N ILE A 214 25.83 18.03 14.01
CA ILE A 214 24.79 17.38 13.21
C ILE A 214 23.78 18.45 12.85
N VAL A 215 23.48 18.60 11.56
CA VAL A 215 22.41 19.47 11.08
C VAL A 215 21.36 18.58 10.44
N ASP A 216 20.19 18.56 11.07
CA ASP A 216 18.99 17.86 10.63
C ASP A 216 18.20 18.78 9.70
N VAL A 217 17.90 18.31 8.49
CA VAL A 217 17.21 19.09 7.47
C VAL A 217 16.08 18.25 6.89
N ASN A 218 14.93 18.88 6.68
CA ASN A 218 13.85 18.32 5.88
C ASN A 218 13.94 18.88 4.46
N LEU A 219 14.13 18.02 3.47
CA LEU A 219 13.89 18.35 2.07
C LEU A 219 12.40 18.21 1.77
N ILE A 220 11.78 19.32 1.39
CA ILE A 220 10.35 19.46 1.10
C ILE A 220 10.14 19.26 -0.40
N GLY A 221 9.53 18.14 -0.76
CA GLY A 221 9.08 17.85 -2.12
C GLY A 221 7.96 18.78 -2.58
N LEU A 222 7.61 18.68 -3.86
CA LEU A 222 6.50 19.42 -4.46
C LEU A 222 5.16 19.23 -3.71
N SER A 223 4.36 20.29 -3.62
CA SER A 223 2.97 20.26 -3.17
C SER A 223 2.07 19.52 -4.18
N ASP A 224 0.83 19.23 -3.80
CA ASP A 224 -0.14 18.59 -4.72
C ASP A 224 -0.48 19.52 -5.88
N GLU A 225 -0.65 20.80 -5.60
CA GLU A 225 -0.89 21.84 -6.59
C GLU A 225 0.30 21.99 -7.53
N GLU A 226 1.53 21.96 -7.01
CA GLU A 226 2.75 22.05 -7.82
C GLU A 226 2.90 20.84 -8.74
N ILE A 227 2.63 19.62 -8.25
CA ILE A 227 2.67 18.40 -9.05
C ILE A 227 1.63 18.47 -10.17
N LEU A 228 0.38 18.83 -9.83
CA LEU A 228 -0.70 18.94 -10.81
C LEU A 228 -0.47 20.06 -11.82
N ALA A 229 0.19 21.15 -11.43
CA ALA A 229 0.61 22.21 -12.35
C ALA A 229 1.72 21.72 -13.30
N ALA A 230 2.75 21.04 -12.77
CA ALA A 230 3.84 20.49 -13.56
C ALA A 230 3.35 19.47 -14.60
N ILE A 231 2.35 18.64 -14.26
CA ILE A 231 1.71 17.73 -15.23
C ILE A 231 1.06 18.45 -16.42
N LYS A 232 0.57 19.67 -16.20
CA LYS A 232 -0.09 20.45 -17.27
C LYS A 232 0.91 21.20 -18.14
N ASP A 233 2.05 21.59 -17.56
CA ASP A 233 3.08 22.40 -18.20
C ASP A 233 4.19 21.54 -18.84
N ASP A 234 5.01 20.88 -18.01
CA ASP A 234 6.05 19.96 -18.44
C ASP A 234 6.14 18.73 -17.50
N PRO A 235 5.46 17.61 -17.81
CA PRO A 235 5.52 16.40 -17.00
C PRO A 235 6.92 15.79 -16.87
N SER A 236 7.84 16.13 -17.78
CA SER A 236 9.18 15.51 -17.81
C SER A 236 10.03 15.90 -16.60
N VAL A 237 9.71 17.01 -15.94
CA VAL A 237 10.39 17.47 -14.72
C VAL A 237 10.04 16.62 -13.50
N LEU A 238 8.92 15.89 -13.55
CA LEU A 238 8.48 15.04 -12.44
C LEU A 238 9.27 13.74 -12.39
N SER A 239 9.53 13.30 -11.17
CA SER A 239 10.08 11.97 -10.90
C SER A 239 9.02 10.89 -11.10
N LEU A 240 9.46 9.64 -11.23
CA LEU A 240 8.57 8.48 -11.32
C LEU A 240 7.59 8.43 -10.13
N GLU A 241 8.08 8.62 -8.90
CA GLU A 241 7.23 8.56 -7.71
C GLU A 241 6.22 9.70 -7.66
N GLN A 242 6.58 10.90 -8.14
CA GLN A 242 5.64 12.02 -8.25
C GLN A 242 4.55 11.76 -9.29
N LEU A 243 4.87 11.13 -10.43
CA LEU A 243 3.87 10.76 -11.45
C LEU A 243 2.91 9.67 -10.94
N LEU A 244 3.45 8.65 -10.25
CA LEU A 244 2.62 7.62 -9.61
C LEU A 244 1.72 8.23 -8.53
N TYR A 245 2.26 9.12 -7.70
CA TYR A 245 1.52 9.81 -6.65
C TYR A 245 0.44 10.74 -7.24
N ALA A 246 0.74 11.45 -8.32
CA ALA A 246 -0.20 12.38 -8.94
C ALA A 246 -1.50 11.70 -9.41
N ALA A 247 -1.41 10.46 -9.86
CA ALA A 247 -2.57 9.65 -10.22
C ALA A 247 -3.53 9.44 -9.04
N THR A 248 -3.03 9.47 -7.80
CA THR A 248 -3.85 9.36 -6.58
C THR A 248 -4.57 10.66 -6.22
N LEU A 249 -4.19 11.79 -6.82
CA LEU A 249 -4.78 13.11 -6.57
C LEU A 249 -6.05 13.38 -7.38
N THR A 250 -6.46 12.45 -8.25
CA THR A 250 -7.66 12.59 -9.08
C THR A 250 -8.60 11.39 -8.92
N ASN A 251 -9.89 11.67 -9.03
CA ASN A 251 -10.94 10.65 -9.10
C ASN A 251 -11.42 10.41 -10.55
N ASP A 252 -10.95 11.20 -11.52
CA ASP A 252 -11.26 10.99 -12.93
C ASP A 252 -10.35 9.88 -13.50
N THR A 253 -10.95 8.79 -13.96
CA THR A 253 -10.22 7.61 -14.43
C THR A 253 -9.43 7.87 -15.71
N LYS A 254 -9.78 8.88 -16.52
CA LYS A 254 -9.02 9.23 -17.73
C LYS A 254 -7.76 10.00 -17.37
N ASP A 255 -7.86 10.97 -16.46
CA ASP A 255 -6.68 11.69 -15.96
C ASP A 255 -5.74 10.74 -15.22
N MET A 256 -6.29 9.86 -14.38
CA MET A 256 -5.51 8.85 -13.66
C MET A 256 -4.75 7.92 -14.62
N LEU A 257 -5.43 7.43 -15.66
CA LEU A 257 -4.81 6.59 -16.70
C LEU A 257 -3.65 7.33 -17.37
N LYS A 258 -3.88 8.59 -17.77
CA LYS A 258 -2.87 9.43 -18.41
C LYS A 258 -1.64 9.62 -17.51
N TYR A 259 -1.82 9.81 -16.20
CA TYR A 259 -0.69 10.01 -15.28
C TYR A 259 0.11 8.73 -15.06
N TYR A 260 -0.56 7.57 -14.97
CA TYR A 260 0.16 6.28 -14.92
C TYR A 260 0.84 5.93 -16.25
N GLU A 261 0.28 6.33 -17.40
CA GLU A 261 0.95 6.21 -18.71
C GLU A 261 2.23 7.06 -18.76
N MET A 262 2.19 8.30 -18.27
CA MET A 262 3.39 9.13 -18.12
C MET A 262 4.44 8.48 -17.21
N ALA A 263 4.02 7.84 -16.12
CA ALA A 263 4.93 7.09 -15.23
C ALA A 263 5.58 5.90 -15.96
N ALA A 264 4.82 5.17 -16.78
CA ALA A 264 5.32 4.05 -17.58
C ALA A 264 6.24 4.52 -18.73
N GLU A 265 6.03 5.73 -19.27
CA GLU A 265 6.94 6.34 -20.23
C GLU A 265 8.24 6.80 -19.57
N LYS A 266 8.16 7.39 -18.37
CA LYS A 266 9.32 7.82 -17.57
C LYS A 266 10.22 6.65 -17.18
N ASP A 267 9.62 5.54 -16.77
CA ASP A 267 10.31 4.29 -16.49
C ASP A 267 9.53 3.08 -17.01
N PRO A 268 9.84 2.61 -18.23
CA PRO A 268 9.20 1.42 -18.82
C PRO A 268 9.38 0.13 -18.02
N LYS A 269 10.34 0.07 -17.09
CA LYS A 269 10.59 -1.10 -16.23
C LYS A 269 9.83 -1.02 -14.90
N CYS A 270 9.09 0.05 -14.64
CA CYS A 270 8.28 0.16 -13.45
C CYS A 270 7.01 -0.70 -13.56
N TYR A 271 7.05 -1.92 -13.03
CA TYR A 271 5.90 -2.83 -13.03
C TYR A 271 4.67 -2.26 -12.30
N ARG A 272 4.88 -1.35 -11.33
CA ARG A 272 3.81 -0.63 -10.63
C ARG A 272 3.00 0.26 -11.58
N ALA A 273 3.68 0.99 -12.47
CA ALA A 273 3.01 1.83 -13.46
C ALA A 273 2.11 0.98 -14.38
N TRP A 274 2.65 -0.11 -14.94
CA TRP A 274 1.86 -1.02 -15.78
C TRP A 274 0.71 -1.72 -15.04
N ASN A 275 0.92 -2.13 -13.79
CA ASN A 275 -0.15 -2.65 -12.95
C ASN A 275 -1.26 -1.62 -12.75
N ASN A 276 -0.88 -0.38 -12.47
CA ASN A 276 -1.83 0.69 -12.15
C ASN A 276 -2.59 1.17 -13.40
N ILE A 277 -1.97 1.14 -14.59
CA ILE A 277 -2.68 1.28 -15.87
C ILE A 277 -3.76 0.19 -16.00
N GLY A 278 -3.38 -1.07 -15.75
CA GLY A 278 -4.32 -2.20 -15.78
C GLY A 278 -5.46 -2.06 -14.76
N TRP A 279 -5.13 -1.63 -13.56
CA TRP A 279 -6.08 -1.29 -12.50
C TRP A 279 -7.07 -0.22 -12.96
N THR A 280 -6.60 0.87 -13.57
CA THR A 280 -7.47 1.95 -14.06
C THR A 280 -8.39 1.47 -15.19
N TYR A 281 -7.90 0.63 -16.11
CA TYR A 281 -8.74 0.02 -17.14
C TYR A 281 -9.84 -0.89 -16.55
N LEU A 282 -9.55 -1.63 -15.48
CA LEU A 282 -10.55 -2.43 -14.77
C LEU A 282 -11.65 -1.55 -14.15
N GLN A 283 -11.29 -0.41 -13.56
CA GLN A 283 -12.28 0.57 -13.07
C GLN A 283 -13.17 1.12 -14.19
N MET A 284 -12.65 1.17 -15.42
CA MET A 284 -13.41 1.58 -16.60
C MET A 284 -14.19 0.43 -17.26
N GLY A 285 -14.12 -0.80 -16.73
CA GLY A 285 -14.71 -1.99 -17.33
C GLY A 285 -14.04 -2.46 -18.62
N LYS A 286 -12.84 -1.95 -18.94
CA LYS A 286 -12.09 -2.24 -20.17
C LYS A 286 -11.13 -3.41 -19.97
N ALA A 287 -11.70 -4.61 -19.90
CA ALA A 287 -10.95 -5.80 -19.51
C ALA A 287 -9.84 -6.20 -20.49
N ASP A 288 -10.03 -5.99 -21.80
CA ASP A 288 -9.00 -6.28 -22.81
C ASP A 288 -7.79 -5.36 -22.68
N ASP A 289 -8.03 -4.04 -22.56
CA ASP A 289 -6.97 -3.05 -22.35
C ASP A 289 -6.23 -3.29 -21.02
N ALA A 290 -6.97 -3.66 -19.97
CA ALA A 290 -6.39 -4.04 -18.69
C ALA A 290 -5.42 -5.21 -18.84
N MET A 291 -5.83 -6.27 -19.54
CA MET A 291 -4.98 -7.46 -19.72
C MET A 291 -3.67 -7.12 -20.45
N VAL A 292 -3.71 -6.24 -21.45
CA VAL A 292 -2.50 -5.79 -22.17
C VAL A 292 -1.50 -5.11 -21.22
N ALA A 293 -1.97 -4.23 -20.34
CA ALA A 293 -1.11 -3.55 -19.37
C ALA A 293 -0.59 -4.52 -18.29
N LEU A 294 -1.45 -5.41 -17.80
CA LEU A 294 -1.09 -6.37 -16.76
C LEU A 294 -0.09 -7.42 -17.24
N GLU A 295 -0.13 -7.86 -18.50
CA GLU A 295 0.89 -8.74 -19.07
C GLU A 295 2.27 -8.06 -19.10
N LYS A 296 2.33 -6.75 -19.39
CA LYS A 296 3.58 -5.98 -19.28
C LYS A 296 4.07 -5.94 -17.83
N ALA A 297 3.19 -5.70 -16.87
CA ALA A 297 3.54 -5.69 -15.45
C ALA A 297 4.09 -7.06 -15.00
N LYS A 298 3.40 -8.15 -15.36
CA LYS A 298 3.78 -9.53 -15.04
C LYS A 298 5.13 -9.93 -15.64
N ALA A 299 5.40 -9.50 -16.88
CA ALA A 299 6.67 -9.75 -17.55
C ALA A 299 7.86 -9.09 -16.83
N LEU A 300 7.63 -7.93 -16.19
CA LEU A 300 8.64 -7.23 -15.40
C LEU A 300 8.80 -7.83 -14.00
N LYS A 301 7.69 -8.21 -13.37
CA LYS A 301 7.68 -8.84 -12.05
C LYS A 301 6.47 -9.75 -11.88
N ASN A 302 6.72 -11.01 -11.53
CA ASN A 302 5.69 -11.96 -11.15
C ASN A 302 5.16 -11.65 -9.73
N ASP A 303 4.21 -10.73 -9.63
CA ASP A 303 3.65 -10.19 -8.38
C ASP A 303 2.18 -10.62 -8.21
N ASP A 304 1.78 -10.98 -7.00
CA ASP A 304 0.42 -11.49 -6.74
C ASP A 304 -0.66 -10.43 -6.89
N ASN A 305 -0.35 -9.15 -6.70
CA ASN A 305 -1.32 -8.07 -6.94
C ASN A 305 -1.63 -7.93 -8.44
N VAL A 306 -0.63 -8.15 -9.29
CA VAL A 306 -0.81 -8.18 -10.75
C VAL A 306 -1.68 -9.38 -11.13
N LYS A 307 -1.43 -10.57 -10.58
CA LYS A 307 -2.26 -11.75 -10.82
C LYS A 307 -3.71 -11.55 -10.37
N ASN A 308 -3.93 -10.93 -9.21
CA ASN A 308 -5.28 -10.59 -8.75
C ASN A 308 -6.02 -9.73 -9.80
N ASN A 309 -5.35 -8.69 -10.31
CA ASN A 309 -5.91 -7.82 -11.34
C ASN A 309 -6.17 -8.58 -12.64
N MET A 310 -5.29 -9.50 -13.05
CA MET A 310 -5.49 -10.35 -14.22
C MET A 310 -6.68 -11.30 -14.03
N GLY A 311 -6.86 -11.84 -12.82
CA GLY A 311 -8.03 -12.65 -12.46
C GLY A 311 -9.33 -11.89 -12.64
N PHE A 312 -9.39 -10.64 -12.19
CA PHE A 312 -10.56 -9.78 -12.41
C PHE A 312 -10.75 -9.37 -13.88
N ALA A 313 -9.67 -9.12 -14.62
CA ALA A 313 -9.75 -8.89 -16.06
C ALA A 313 -10.35 -10.10 -16.79
N ALA A 314 -9.92 -11.31 -16.43
CA ALA A 314 -10.46 -12.56 -16.98
C ALA A 314 -11.94 -12.76 -16.59
N LEU A 315 -12.34 -12.46 -15.35
CA LEU A 315 -13.74 -12.51 -14.92
C LEU A 315 -14.63 -11.56 -15.73
N LEU A 316 -14.20 -10.32 -15.94
CA LEU A 316 -14.95 -9.35 -16.73
C LEU A 316 -15.10 -9.77 -18.20
N LYS A 317 -14.14 -10.53 -18.74
CA LYS A 317 -14.22 -11.15 -20.07
C LYS A 317 -15.09 -12.40 -20.12
N GLY A 318 -15.51 -12.93 -18.97
CA GLY A 318 -16.20 -14.21 -18.86
C GLY A 318 -15.30 -15.43 -18.98
N ASP A 319 -13.97 -15.26 -18.93
CA ASP A 319 -13.01 -16.36 -18.93
C ASP A 319 -12.81 -16.89 -17.50
N ILE A 320 -13.76 -17.71 -17.07
CA ILE A 320 -13.79 -18.30 -15.73
C ILE A 320 -12.58 -19.20 -15.47
N SER A 321 -12.09 -19.90 -16.50
CA SER A 321 -10.95 -20.80 -16.37
C SER A 321 -9.67 -20.01 -16.10
N ALA A 322 -9.38 -18.99 -16.93
CA ALA A 322 -8.19 -18.16 -16.73
C ALA A 322 -8.26 -17.38 -15.41
N ALA A 323 -9.43 -16.87 -15.04
CA ALA A 323 -9.61 -16.19 -13.75
C ALA A 323 -9.25 -17.09 -12.57
N SER A 324 -9.74 -18.34 -12.58
CA SER A 324 -9.43 -19.33 -11.55
C SER A 324 -7.93 -19.64 -11.48
N GLU A 325 -7.27 -19.78 -12.63
CA GLU A 325 -5.83 -20.01 -12.69
C GLU A 325 -5.03 -18.86 -12.07
N TYR A 326 -5.38 -17.61 -12.42
CA TYR A 326 -4.70 -16.44 -11.87
C TYR A 326 -4.82 -16.36 -10.35
N PHE A 327 -6.02 -16.48 -9.80
CA PHE A 327 -6.23 -16.42 -8.36
C PHE A 327 -5.57 -17.59 -7.62
N ASN A 328 -5.62 -18.81 -8.16
CA ASN A 328 -5.02 -19.98 -7.53
C ASN A 328 -3.48 -20.02 -7.65
N SER A 329 -2.89 -19.28 -8.59
CA SER A 329 -1.44 -19.16 -8.75
C SER A 329 -0.77 -18.14 -7.81
N MET A 330 -1.56 -17.45 -6.99
CA MET A 330 -1.05 -16.53 -5.96
C MET A 330 -0.41 -17.31 -4.80
N SER A 331 0.64 -16.75 -4.20
CA SER A 331 1.34 -17.36 -3.07
C SER A 331 0.51 -17.35 -1.78
N ALA A 332 -0.41 -16.39 -1.65
CA ALA A 332 -1.36 -16.28 -0.55
C ALA A 332 -2.70 -15.75 -1.05
N ALA A 333 -3.79 -16.31 -0.52
CA ALA A 333 -5.13 -15.79 -0.79
C ALA A 333 -5.34 -14.45 -0.08
N THR A 334 -5.85 -13.47 -0.82
CA THR A 334 -6.22 -12.13 -0.34
C THR A 334 -7.75 -12.02 -0.23
N PRO A 335 -8.30 -11.04 0.50
CA PRO A 335 -9.74 -10.78 0.48
C PRO A 335 -10.30 -10.62 -0.94
N GLU A 336 -9.57 -9.93 -1.81
CA GLU A 336 -9.93 -9.68 -3.21
C GLU A 336 -9.92 -10.98 -4.03
N SER A 337 -8.87 -11.79 -3.90
CA SER A 337 -8.78 -13.06 -4.65
C SER A 337 -9.80 -14.09 -4.14
N LYS A 338 -10.08 -14.12 -2.83
CA LYS A 338 -11.16 -14.92 -2.25
C LYS A 338 -12.51 -14.53 -2.81
N PHE A 339 -12.77 -13.23 -2.96
CA PHE A 339 -14.00 -12.78 -3.60
C PHE A 339 -14.10 -13.21 -5.07
N GLY A 340 -13.01 -13.08 -5.83
CA GLY A 340 -12.94 -13.58 -7.20
C GLY A 340 -13.26 -15.07 -7.30
N LEU A 341 -12.60 -15.88 -6.47
CA LEU A 341 -12.86 -17.33 -6.37
C LEU A 341 -14.28 -17.66 -5.88
N GLY A 342 -14.83 -16.87 -4.96
CA GLY A 342 -16.20 -17.02 -4.47
C GLY A 342 -17.23 -16.75 -5.58
N THR A 343 -16.97 -15.73 -6.40
CA THR A 343 -17.77 -15.39 -7.58
C THR A 343 -17.75 -16.54 -8.61
N ILE A 344 -16.57 -17.11 -8.86
CA ILE A 344 -16.40 -18.31 -9.70
C ILE A 344 -17.19 -19.49 -9.12
N ALA A 345 -17.09 -19.73 -7.81
CA ALA A 345 -17.79 -20.83 -7.16
C ALA A 345 -19.32 -20.70 -7.26
N ILE A 346 -19.89 -19.48 -7.22
CA ILE A 346 -21.32 -19.26 -7.48
C ILE A 346 -21.66 -19.62 -8.93
N HIS A 347 -20.85 -19.18 -9.89
CA HIS A 347 -21.04 -19.48 -11.31
C HIS A 347 -21.03 -20.99 -11.59
N GLU A 348 -20.14 -21.73 -10.91
CA GLU A 348 -20.00 -23.18 -11.03
C GLU A 348 -21.03 -23.97 -10.19
N GLY A 349 -21.92 -23.30 -9.44
CA GLY A 349 -22.90 -23.95 -8.57
C GLY A 349 -22.33 -24.53 -7.27
N LYS A 350 -21.09 -24.20 -6.91
CA LYS A 350 -20.39 -24.66 -5.70
C LYS A 350 -20.68 -23.75 -4.50
N TYR A 351 -21.95 -23.68 -4.09
CA TYR A 351 -22.41 -22.68 -3.11
C TYR A 351 -21.79 -22.83 -1.72
N ASP A 352 -21.49 -24.05 -1.26
CA ASP A 352 -20.77 -24.26 0.01
C ASP A 352 -19.38 -23.61 -0.01
N GLN A 353 -18.65 -23.82 -1.11
CA GLN A 353 -17.33 -23.23 -1.32
C GLN A 353 -17.43 -21.70 -1.42
N ALA A 354 -18.41 -21.19 -2.17
CA ALA A 354 -18.64 -19.75 -2.29
C ALA A 354 -18.89 -19.08 -0.92
N VAL A 355 -19.73 -19.68 -0.06
CA VAL A 355 -19.99 -19.16 1.28
C VAL A 355 -18.72 -19.14 2.14
N ASN A 356 -17.88 -20.17 2.06
CA ASN A 356 -16.63 -20.22 2.81
C ASN A 356 -15.59 -19.20 2.32
N LEU A 357 -15.55 -18.95 1.02
CA LEU A 357 -14.63 -17.97 0.43
C LEU A 357 -15.05 -16.52 0.74
N LEU A 358 -16.36 -16.27 0.79
CA LEU A 358 -16.93 -14.93 0.94
C LEU A 358 -17.26 -14.54 2.38
N SER A 359 -17.00 -15.41 3.37
CA SER A 359 -17.47 -15.23 4.76
C SER A 359 -16.89 -14.01 5.48
N ASP A 360 -15.79 -13.45 4.97
CA ASP A 360 -15.03 -12.39 5.64
C ASP A 360 -15.72 -11.01 5.55
N THR A 361 -16.59 -10.78 4.56
CA THR A 361 -17.26 -9.49 4.36
C THR A 361 -18.68 -9.68 3.84
N PRO A 362 -19.70 -9.02 4.43
CA PRO A 362 -21.05 -9.02 3.89
C PRO A 362 -21.08 -8.42 2.49
N THR A 363 -21.37 -9.26 1.49
CA THR A 363 -21.49 -8.86 0.09
C THR A 363 -22.78 -9.42 -0.50
N MET A 364 -23.25 -8.82 -1.59
CA MET A 364 -24.37 -9.36 -2.35
C MET A 364 -24.08 -10.80 -2.83
N ASN A 365 -22.85 -11.08 -3.27
CA ASN A 365 -22.44 -12.42 -3.67
C ASN A 365 -22.48 -13.42 -2.49
N LEU A 366 -22.06 -13.03 -1.28
CA LEU A 366 -22.19 -13.88 -0.10
C LEU A 366 -23.66 -14.22 0.18
N ALA A 367 -24.53 -13.22 0.18
CA ALA A 367 -25.96 -13.43 0.41
C ALA A 367 -26.60 -14.28 -0.68
N LEU A 368 -26.23 -14.06 -1.94
CA LEU A 368 -26.68 -14.87 -3.07
C LEU A 368 -26.24 -16.34 -2.90
N ALA A 369 -24.98 -16.58 -2.53
CA ALA A 369 -24.48 -17.93 -2.28
C ALA A 369 -25.25 -18.63 -1.14
N GLN A 370 -25.53 -17.90 -0.05
CA GLN A 370 -26.35 -18.42 1.06
C GLN A 370 -27.78 -18.74 0.62
N LEU A 371 -28.40 -17.86 -0.18
CA LEU A 371 -29.74 -18.05 -0.73
C LEU A 371 -29.81 -19.28 -1.64
N LEU A 372 -28.83 -19.46 -2.53
CA LEU A 372 -28.75 -20.57 -3.47
C LEU A 372 -28.41 -21.90 -2.77
N LYS A 373 -27.68 -21.84 -1.66
CA LYS A 373 -27.48 -22.98 -0.74
C LYS A 373 -28.75 -23.35 0.05
N GLY A 374 -29.76 -22.47 0.09
CA GLY A 374 -31.03 -22.67 0.78
C GLY A 374 -31.10 -22.04 2.19
N ASP A 375 -30.09 -21.29 2.61
CA ASP A 375 -30.07 -20.59 3.90
C ASP A 375 -30.64 -19.17 3.78
N ILE A 376 -31.97 -19.10 3.58
CA ILE A 376 -32.69 -17.85 3.27
C ILE A 376 -32.58 -16.82 4.40
N ASN A 377 -32.65 -17.28 5.66
CA ASN A 377 -32.57 -16.40 6.82
C ASN A 377 -31.17 -15.77 6.95
N LYS A 378 -30.11 -16.56 6.73
CA LYS A 378 -28.75 -16.03 6.73
C LYS A 378 -28.51 -15.08 5.56
N ALA A 379 -29.04 -15.41 4.37
CA ALA A 379 -29.00 -14.52 3.21
C ALA A 379 -29.64 -13.16 3.51
N LYS A 380 -30.81 -13.16 4.17
CA LYS A 380 -31.47 -11.94 4.63
C LYS A 380 -30.59 -11.14 5.61
N MET A 381 -30.07 -11.79 6.65
CA MET A 381 -29.21 -11.14 7.64
C MET A 381 -27.96 -10.53 7.00
N THR A 382 -27.33 -11.24 6.06
CA THR A 382 -26.18 -10.74 5.30
C THR A 382 -26.58 -9.51 4.48
N MET A 383 -27.71 -9.54 3.76
CA MET A 383 -28.18 -8.40 2.96
C MET A 383 -28.56 -7.17 3.79
N ASP A 384 -28.96 -7.36 5.05
CA ASP A 384 -29.23 -6.24 5.97
C ASP A 384 -27.94 -5.48 6.32
N ALA A 385 -26.76 -6.09 6.16
CA ALA A 385 -25.44 -5.48 6.35
C ALA A 385 -24.74 -5.06 5.03
N VAL A 386 -25.32 -5.35 3.86
CA VAL A 386 -24.75 -4.94 2.57
C VAL A 386 -25.08 -3.47 2.29
N GLU A 387 -24.06 -2.69 1.94
CA GLU A 387 -24.21 -1.29 1.59
C GLU A 387 -25.11 -1.08 0.35
N PRO A 388 -25.93 -0.02 0.32
CA PRO A 388 -26.76 0.28 -0.85
C PRO A 388 -25.92 0.56 -2.10
N CYS A 389 -26.24 -0.12 -3.21
CA CYS A 389 -25.65 0.14 -4.52
C CYS A 389 -26.64 0.90 -5.41
N LYS A 390 -26.20 2.00 -6.02
CA LYS A 390 -26.97 2.74 -7.04
C LYS A 390 -27.25 1.94 -8.32
N CYS A 391 -26.67 0.75 -8.46
CA CYS A 391 -27.00 -0.20 -9.52
C CYS A 391 -28.37 -0.90 -9.32
N GLY A 392 -28.91 -0.88 -8.09
CA GLY A 392 -30.20 -1.49 -7.73
C GLY A 392 -30.15 -3.01 -7.51
N ALA A 393 -29.03 -3.68 -7.79
CA ALA A 393 -28.91 -5.14 -7.68
C ALA A 393 -29.10 -5.67 -6.24
N PRO A 394 -28.53 -5.03 -5.19
CA PRO A 394 -28.77 -5.45 -3.81
C PRO A 394 -30.26 -5.37 -3.41
N SER A 395 -30.95 -4.28 -3.78
CA SER A 395 -32.38 -4.10 -3.51
C SER A 395 -33.23 -5.13 -4.25
N TYR A 396 -32.84 -5.49 -5.48
CA TYR A 396 -33.49 -6.55 -6.24
C TYR A 396 -33.33 -7.91 -5.55
N LEU A 397 -32.12 -8.26 -5.09
CA LEU A 397 -31.90 -9.50 -4.35
C LEU A 397 -32.68 -9.54 -3.03
N LYS A 398 -32.81 -8.40 -2.32
CA LYS A 398 -33.69 -8.28 -1.14
C LYS A 398 -35.14 -8.61 -1.48
N ALA A 399 -35.65 -8.15 -2.62
CA ALA A 399 -36.99 -8.51 -3.08
C ALA A 399 -37.12 -10.02 -3.37
N VAL A 400 -36.13 -10.63 -4.01
CA VAL A 400 -36.12 -12.09 -4.25
C VAL A 400 -36.11 -12.87 -2.92
N ILE A 401 -35.28 -12.47 -1.96
CA ILE A 401 -35.26 -13.07 -0.61
C ILE A 401 -36.64 -12.92 0.06
N ALA A 402 -37.27 -11.76 -0.04
CA ALA A 402 -38.60 -11.51 0.50
C ALA A 402 -39.67 -12.38 -0.16
N ALA A 403 -39.60 -12.59 -1.48
CA ALA A 403 -40.52 -13.47 -2.21
C ALA A 403 -40.44 -14.91 -1.70
N ARG A 404 -39.23 -15.43 -1.49
CA ARG A 404 -39.01 -16.78 -0.92
C ARG A 404 -39.42 -16.92 0.54
N LEU A 405 -39.59 -15.81 1.25
CA LEU A 405 -40.12 -15.75 2.61
C LEU A 405 -41.62 -15.43 2.65
N ASP A 406 -42.31 -15.42 1.50
CA ASP A 406 -43.71 -15.01 1.37
C ASP A 406 -44.02 -13.60 1.94
N ASN A 407 -43.01 -12.72 1.99
CA ASN A 407 -43.13 -11.37 2.51
C ASN A 407 -43.46 -10.38 1.38
N LYS A 408 -44.76 -10.19 1.12
CA LYS A 408 -45.26 -9.27 0.07
C LYS A 408 -44.71 -7.85 0.21
N ASP A 409 -44.74 -7.27 1.42
CA ASP A 409 -44.28 -5.88 1.62
C ASP A 409 -42.79 -5.74 1.31
N GLY A 410 -41.99 -6.76 1.69
CA GLY A 410 -40.58 -6.83 1.34
C GLY A 410 -40.32 -6.89 -0.17
N VAL A 411 -41.13 -7.66 -0.91
CA VAL A 411 -41.05 -7.73 -2.39
C VAL A 411 -41.31 -6.36 -2.99
N ILE A 412 -42.44 -5.73 -2.64
CA ILE A 412 -42.85 -4.45 -3.24
C ILE A 412 -41.86 -3.34 -2.90
N ASN A 413 -41.38 -3.28 -1.66
CA ASN A 413 -40.42 -2.25 -1.24
C ASN A 413 -39.05 -2.45 -1.90
N GLY A 414 -38.53 -3.69 -1.95
CA GLY A 414 -37.26 -3.98 -2.59
C GLY A 414 -37.27 -3.71 -4.10
N LEU A 415 -38.35 -4.07 -4.79
CA LEU A 415 -38.53 -3.77 -6.21
C LEU A 415 -38.62 -2.26 -6.46
N ARG A 416 -39.43 -1.54 -5.68
CA ARG A 416 -39.55 -0.08 -5.80
C ARG A 416 -38.19 0.61 -5.64
N GLU A 417 -37.41 0.19 -4.67
CA GLU A 417 -36.05 0.72 -4.46
C GLU A 417 -35.12 0.36 -5.63
N ALA A 418 -35.09 -0.90 -6.07
CA ALA A 418 -34.28 -1.34 -7.21
C ALA A 418 -34.61 -0.55 -8.49
N PHE A 419 -35.89 -0.28 -8.74
CA PHE A 419 -36.35 0.48 -9.91
C PHE A 419 -35.99 1.95 -9.81
N GLY A 420 -36.03 2.52 -8.60
CA GLY A 420 -35.59 3.90 -8.33
C GLY A 420 -34.11 4.11 -8.66
N TYR A 421 -33.29 3.09 -8.45
CA TYR A 421 -31.87 3.11 -8.82
C TYR A 421 -31.63 2.81 -10.30
N ASN A 422 -32.29 1.79 -10.86
CA ASN A 422 -32.13 1.40 -12.25
C ASN A 422 -33.43 0.81 -12.82
N ALA A 423 -34.10 1.57 -13.69
CA ALA A 423 -35.37 1.19 -14.29
C ALA A 423 -35.33 -0.11 -15.12
N LYS A 424 -34.14 -0.58 -15.55
CA LYS A 424 -34.00 -1.87 -16.28
C LYS A 424 -34.48 -3.06 -15.44
N TRP A 425 -34.41 -2.96 -14.12
CA TRP A 425 -34.91 -3.99 -13.22
C TRP A 425 -36.42 -4.22 -13.35
N LYS A 426 -37.21 -3.24 -13.83
CA LYS A 426 -38.66 -3.42 -14.07
C LYS A 426 -38.92 -4.54 -15.08
N ASN A 427 -38.28 -4.45 -16.24
CA ASN A 427 -38.42 -5.44 -17.31
C ASN A 427 -37.93 -6.82 -16.87
N TYR A 428 -36.89 -6.82 -16.02
CA TYR A 428 -36.37 -8.05 -15.46
C TYR A 428 -37.39 -8.69 -14.49
N ALA A 429 -37.95 -7.92 -13.55
CA ALA A 429 -38.96 -8.38 -12.58
C ALA A 429 -40.23 -8.94 -13.22
N LEU A 430 -40.71 -8.32 -14.31
CA LEU A 430 -41.91 -8.76 -15.04
C LEU A 430 -41.80 -10.18 -15.63
N THR A 431 -40.58 -10.69 -15.76
CA THR A 431 -40.31 -12.02 -16.32
C THR A 431 -39.58 -12.95 -15.36
N ASP A 432 -39.38 -12.54 -14.11
CA ASP A 432 -38.65 -13.32 -13.12
C ASP A 432 -39.61 -14.20 -12.31
N LEU A 433 -39.42 -15.51 -12.39
CA LEU A 433 -40.31 -16.47 -11.74
C LEU A 433 -40.23 -16.47 -10.21
N GLU A 434 -39.19 -15.86 -9.64
CA GLU A 434 -39.17 -15.55 -8.20
C GLU A 434 -40.40 -14.73 -7.79
N PHE A 435 -41.00 -13.98 -8.71
CA PHE A 435 -42.18 -13.16 -8.47
C PHE A 435 -43.47 -13.69 -9.11
N ALA A 436 -43.49 -14.92 -9.64
CA ALA A 436 -44.64 -15.45 -10.37
C ALA A 436 -45.96 -15.38 -9.58
N LYS A 437 -45.91 -15.61 -8.26
CA LYS A 437 -47.05 -15.50 -7.34
C LYS A 437 -47.65 -14.09 -7.26
N TYR A 438 -46.88 -13.06 -7.62
CA TYR A 438 -47.24 -11.65 -7.51
C TYR A 438 -47.62 -11.03 -8.86
N PHE A 439 -47.50 -11.73 -10.00
CA PHE A 439 -47.74 -11.14 -11.32
C PHE A 439 -49.16 -10.59 -11.52
N THR A 440 -50.14 -11.15 -10.82
CA THR A 440 -51.54 -10.68 -10.84
C THR A 440 -51.90 -9.78 -9.66
N ASP A 441 -50.94 -9.50 -8.77
CA ASP A 441 -51.15 -8.66 -7.59
C ASP A 441 -51.15 -7.17 -7.97
N ASP A 442 -52.17 -6.43 -7.54
CA ASP A 442 -52.33 -5.01 -7.89
C ASP A 442 -51.13 -4.15 -7.46
N ALA A 443 -50.51 -4.45 -6.31
CA ALA A 443 -49.36 -3.69 -5.82
C ALA A 443 -48.10 -3.97 -6.66
N PHE A 444 -47.91 -5.23 -7.09
CA PHE A 444 -46.82 -5.60 -7.99
C PHE A 444 -47.00 -4.96 -9.37
N ILE A 445 -48.22 -5.02 -9.92
CA ILE A 445 -48.57 -4.36 -11.18
C ILE A 445 -48.33 -2.85 -11.08
N ALA A 446 -48.68 -2.23 -9.96
CA ALA A 446 -48.48 -0.79 -9.75
C ALA A 446 -47.01 -0.37 -9.73
N VAL A 447 -46.10 -1.18 -9.16
CA VAL A 447 -44.66 -0.85 -9.12
C VAL A 447 -43.91 -1.22 -10.41
N THR A 448 -44.45 -2.14 -11.20
CA THR A 448 -43.83 -2.59 -12.46
C THR A 448 -44.33 -1.87 -13.71
N LYS A 449 -45.47 -1.16 -13.64
CA LYS A 449 -45.86 -0.11 -14.59
C LYS A 449 -44.87 1.05 -14.55
#